data_AF-A0A925VUM9-F1
#
_entry.id   AF-A0A925VUM9-F1
#
_cell.length_a   1.000
_cell.length_b   1.000
_cell.length_c   1.000
_cell.angle_alpha   90.00
_cell.angle_beta   90.00
_cell.angle_gamma   90.00
#
_symmetry.space_group_name_H-M   'P 1'
#
loop_
_entity.id
_entity.type
_entity.pdbx_description
1 polymer ?
#
loop_
_entity_poly.entity_id
_entity_poly.type
_entity_poly.pdbx_seq_one_letter_code
_entity_poly.pdbx_strand_id
1 'polypeptide(L)'
;MPTSPEPPVLVEHLFRHEAGRLVAILAHLFGFERLEVAEDLVQDTFVQAYETWRLRGLPANPTAWLYRVAKNKAYTYVQRQRTAAKAAADLRLGLPAGYTIQAHIEAAFQALPDSQLQMLFAVCHPRIPPDAQVALALKTLCGFSIGEVAHAFLTTPDNIAKRLYRAKEKIRQEHLSLDFPPAAALPDRLDGVLRCIYLLFNEG
;
A
#
# COMPACT_ATOMS: atom_id res chain seq x y z
N MET A 1 16.79 15.73 28.46
CA MET A 1 15.94 14.61 28.05
C MET A 1 15.52 14.86 26.61
N PRO A 2 15.57 13.87 25.71
CA PRO A 2 15.05 14.07 24.37
C PRO A 2 13.54 14.21 24.50
N THR A 3 13.03 15.38 24.17
CA THR A 3 11.60 15.68 24.09
C THR A 3 10.95 14.65 23.16
N SER A 4 10.03 13.84 23.68
CA SER A 4 9.23 12.95 22.84
C SER A 4 8.61 13.78 21.71
N PRO A 5 8.73 13.34 20.45
CA PRO A 5 8.23 14.13 19.32
C PRO A 5 6.74 14.41 19.51
N GLU A 6 6.31 15.62 19.14
CA GLU A 6 4.90 15.96 19.18
C GLU A 6 4.09 14.96 18.31
N PRO A 7 2.85 14.62 18.69
CA PRO A 7 2.04 13.63 17.97
C PRO A 7 1.97 13.84 16.45
N PRO A 8 1.86 15.08 15.91
CA PRO A 8 1.86 15.31 14.46
C PRO A 8 3.17 14.88 13.77
N VAL A 9 4.32 15.22 14.36
CA VAL A 9 5.65 14.90 13.81
C VAL A 9 5.88 13.39 13.80
N LEU A 10 5.45 12.70 14.87
CA LEU A 10 5.56 11.25 14.91
C LEU A 10 4.64 10.56 13.91
N VAL A 11 3.41 11.06 13.71
CA VAL A 11 2.47 10.52 12.71
C VAL A 11 3.07 10.66 11.31
N GLU A 12 3.64 11.80 10.97
CA GLU A 12 4.30 12.01 9.67
C GLU A 12 5.50 11.07 9.49
N HIS A 13 6.35 10.95 10.51
CA HIS A 13 7.48 10.02 10.49
C HIS A 13 7.01 8.58 10.29
N LEU A 14 6.01 8.12 11.06
CA LEU A 14 5.45 6.78 10.94
C LEU A 14 4.77 6.56 9.59
N PHE A 15 4.14 7.60 9.03
CA PHE A 15 3.56 7.52 7.70
C PHE A 15 4.64 7.22 6.65
N ARG A 16 5.74 7.97 6.65
CA ARG A 16 6.87 7.76 5.72
C ARG A 16 7.47 6.34 5.82
N HIS A 17 7.45 5.72 7.01
CA HIS A 17 8.12 4.41 7.23
C HIS A 17 7.19 3.19 7.18
N GLU A 18 5.91 3.34 7.55
CA GLU A 18 4.99 2.20 7.72
C GLU A 18 3.85 2.17 6.70
N ALA A 19 3.51 3.31 6.06
CA ALA A 19 2.40 3.34 5.11
C ALA A 19 2.63 2.38 3.94
N GLY A 20 3.83 2.39 3.35
CA GLY A 20 4.15 1.49 2.22
C GLY A 20 4.05 0.01 2.57
N ARG A 21 4.46 -0.37 3.78
CA ARG A 21 4.34 -1.75 4.26
C ARG A 21 2.88 -2.16 4.45
N LEU A 22 2.07 -1.29 5.08
CA LEU A 22 0.65 -1.55 5.27
C LEU A 22 -0.10 -1.63 3.93
N VAL A 23 0.23 -0.74 2.98
CA VAL A 23 -0.34 -0.78 1.62
C VAL A 23 0.01 -2.10 0.96
N ALA A 24 1.27 -2.55 1.04
CA ALA A 24 1.68 -3.82 0.44
C ALA A 24 0.95 -5.03 1.04
N ILE A 25 0.80 -5.11 2.36
CA ILE A 25 0.06 -6.18 3.04
C ILE A 25 -1.40 -6.20 2.60
N LEU A 26 -2.06 -5.03 2.60
CA LEU A 26 -3.46 -4.92 2.23
C LEU A 26 -3.68 -5.15 0.73
N ALA A 27 -2.75 -4.73 -0.12
CA ALA A 27 -2.80 -5.01 -1.55
C ALA A 27 -2.71 -6.53 -1.82
N HIS A 28 -1.85 -7.27 -1.10
CA HIS A 28 -1.81 -8.74 -1.20
C HIS A 28 -3.12 -9.38 -0.73
N LEU A 29 -3.74 -8.82 0.31
CA LEU A 29 -5.02 -9.30 0.83
C LEU A 29 -6.18 -9.07 -0.15
N PHE A 30 -6.24 -7.91 -0.82
CA PHE A 30 -7.35 -7.53 -1.69
C PHE A 30 -7.12 -7.79 -3.19
N GLY A 31 -5.88 -8.08 -3.58
CA GLY A 31 -5.43 -8.18 -4.96
C GLY A 31 -4.97 -6.84 -5.53
N PHE A 32 -4.07 -6.89 -6.50
CA PHE A 32 -3.43 -5.69 -7.07
C PHE A 32 -4.43 -4.72 -7.72
N GLU A 33 -5.47 -5.28 -8.33
CA GLU A 33 -6.55 -4.54 -8.99
C GLU A 33 -7.32 -3.60 -8.04
N ARG A 34 -7.27 -3.91 -6.73
CA ARG A 34 -7.93 -3.14 -5.67
C ARG A 34 -6.93 -2.36 -4.83
N LEU A 35 -5.83 -1.93 -5.44
CA LEU A 35 -4.80 -1.11 -4.77
C LEU A 35 -5.38 0.14 -4.08
N GLU A 36 -6.36 0.79 -4.70
CA GLU A 36 -7.02 1.98 -4.14
C GLU A 36 -7.68 1.68 -2.78
N VAL A 37 -8.29 0.49 -2.63
CA VAL A 37 -8.87 0.05 -1.34
C VAL A 37 -7.79 -0.10 -0.27
N ALA A 38 -6.63 -0.62 -0.64
CA ALA A 38 -5.51 -0.75 0.29
C ALA A 38 -5.01 0.63 0.74
N GLU A 39 -4.80 1.56 -0.19
CA GLU A 39 -4.39 2.93 0.11
C GLU A 39 -5.39 3.65 1.02
N ASP A 40 -6.69 3.57 0.71
CA ASP A 40 -7.75 4.19 1.49
C ASP A 40 -7.78 3.68 2.93
N LEU A 41 -7.66 2.36 3.12
CA LEU A 41 -7.64 1.76 4.46
C LEU A 41 -6.40 2.16 5.27
N VAL A 42 -5.26 2.35 4.60
CA VAL A 42 -4.06 2.89 5.25
C VAL A 42 -4.26 4.36 5.62
N GLN A 43 -4.78 5.19 4.70
CA GLN A 43 -5.07 6.60 4.98
C GLN A 43 -6.02 6.75 6.16
N ASP A 44 -7.12 5.99 6.18
CA ASP A 44 -8.07 5.93 7.28
C ASP A 44 -7.43 5.50 8.61
N THR A 45 -6.43 4.63 8.56
CA THR A 45 -5.67 4.19 9.74
C THR A 45 -4.85 5.35 10.32
N PHE A 46 -4.16 6.11 9.47
CA PHE A 46 -3.36 7.26 9.89
C PHE A 46 -4.21 8.45 10.33
N VAL A 47 -5.37 8.70 9.69
CA VAL A 47 -6.35 9.68 10.16
C VAL A 47 -6.81 9.34 11.57
N GLN A 48 -7.19 8.08 11.81
CA GLN A 48 -7.60 7.64 13.15
C GLN A 48 -6.46 7.75 14.17
N ALA A 49 -5.22 7.49 13.78
CA ALA A 49 -4.04 7.68 14.62
C ALA A 49 -3.89 9.16 15.02
N TYR A 50 -3.96 10.06 14.04
CA TYR A 50 -3.84 11.50 14.25
C TYR A 50 -4.89 12.03 15.22
N GLU A 51 -6.17 11.66 15.03
CA GLU A 51 -7.26 12.06 15.92
C GLU A 51 -7.09 11.49 17.33
N THR A 52 -6.78 10.19 17.43
CA THR A 52 -6.71 9.48 18.71
C THR A 52 -5.53 9.95 19.54
N TRP A 53 -4.34 10.07 18.94
CA TRP A 53 -3.11 10.40 19.68
C TRP A 53 -3.04 11.87 20.08
N ARG A 54 -3.67 12.77 19.33
CA ARG A 54 -3.84 14.17 19.74
C ARG A 54 -4.67 14.31 21.01
N LEU A 55 -5.70 13.47 21.18
CA LEU A 55 -6.62 13.54 22.32
C LEU A 55 -6.16 12.69 23.52
N ARG A 56 -5.64 11.49 23.27
CA ARG A 56 -5.36 10.47 24.30
C ARG A 56 -3.87 10.25 24.54
N GLY A 57 -3.01 10.94 23.81
CA GLY A 57 -1.57 10.70 23.82
C GLY A 57 -1.18 9.45 23.02
N LEU A 58 0.13 9.23 22.95
CA LEU A 58 0.74 8.15 22.20
C LEU A 58 0.58 6.81 22.92
N PRO A 59 0.24 5.71 22.21
CA PRO A 59 0.29 4.38 22.79
C PRO A 59 1.74 3.95 23.02
N ALA A 60 1.95 2.97 23.91
CA ALA A 60 3.29 2.44 24.21
C ALA A 60 4.04 1.88 22.98
N ASN A 61 3.29 1.34 22.00
CA ASN A 61 3.84 0.93 20.71
C ASN A 61 2.95 1.44 19.57
N PRO A 62 3.27 2.63 19.00
CA PRO A 62 2.51 3.25 17.91
C PRO A 62 2.44 2.38 16.65
N THR A 63 3.53 1.73 16.27
CA THR A 63 3.57 0.84 15.11
C THR A 63 2.61 -0.33 15.29
N ALA A 64 2.71 -1.08 16.40
CA ALA A 64 1.79 -2.20 16.65
C ALA A 64 0.31 -1.75 16.72
N TRP A 65 0.07 -0.52 17.19
CA TRP A 65 -1.26 0.07 17.19
C TRP A 65 -1.78 0.31 15.76
N LEU A 66 -0.96 0.88 14.88
CA LEU A 66 -1.32 1.11 13.47
C LEU A 66 -1.69 -0.21 12.76
N TYR A 67 -0.86 -1.25 12.92
CA TYR A 67 -1.12 -2.56 12.30
C TYR A 67 -2.42 -3.18 12.84
N ARG A 68 -2.69 -3.05 14.14
CA ARG A 68 -3.95 -3.52 14.73
C ARG A 68 -5.16 -2.79 14.15
N VAL A 69 -5.07 -1.47 13.99
CA VAL A 69 -6.16 -0.65 13.43
C VAL A 69 -6.38 -0.98 11.96
N ALA A 70 -5.32 -1.07 11.16
CA ALA A 70 -5.39 -1.47 9.75
C ALA A 70 -6.03 -2.86 9.60
N LYS A 71 -5.62 -3.84 10.42
CA LYS A 71 -6.21 -5.18 10.44
C LYS A 71 -7.71 -5.17 10.75
N ASN A 72 -8.12 -4.41 11.77
CA ASN A 72 -9.53 -4.29 12.14
C ASN A 72 -10.35 -3.60 11.05
N LYS A 73 -9.80 -2.58 10.39
CA LYS A 73 -10.44 -1.90 9.25
C LYS A 73 -10.57 -2.84 8.06
N ALA A 74 -9.55 -3.64 7.74
CA ALA A 74 -9.62 -4.65 6.68
C ALA A 74 -10.73 -5.68 6.95
N TYR A 75 -10.83 -6.20 8.19
CA TYR A 75 -11.90 -7.10 8.59
C TYR A 75 -13.28 -6.45 8.41
N THR A 76 -13.44 -5.22 8.90
CA THR A 76 -14.69 -4.46 8.79
C THR A 76 -15.08 -4.24 7.33
N TYR A 77 -14.11 -3.87 6.48
CA TYR A 77 -14.31 -3.67 5.06
C TYR A 77 -14.81 -4.95 4.38
N VAL A 78 -14.14 -6.08 4.59
CA VAL A 78 -14.55 -7.38 4.04
C VAL A 78 -15.96 -7.76 4.50
N GLN A 79 -16.26 -7.56 5.79
CA GLN A 79 -17.57 -7.91 6.32
C GLN A 79 -18.69 -7.05 5.71
N ARG A 80 -18.45 -5.75 5.52
CA ARG A 80 -19.39 -4.85 4.83
C ARG A 80 -19.61 -5.28 3.39
N GLN A 81 -18.53 -5.59 2.65
CA GLN A 81 -18.62 -6.05 1.27
C GLN A 81 -19.38 -7.37 1.17
N ARG A 82 -19.22 -8.29 2.12
CA ARG A 82 -19.96 -9.55 2.13
C ARG A 82 -21.45 -9.35 2.42
N THR A 83 -21.81 -8.40 3.28
CA THR A 83 -23.22 -8.05 3.52
C THR A 83 -23.83 -7.42 2.28
N ALA A 84 -23.13 -6.49 1.63
CA ALA A 84 -23.55 -5.87 0.38
C ALA A 84 -23.66 -6.91 -0.76
N ALA A 85 -22.69 -7.82 -0.88
CA ALA A 85 -22.70 -8.90 -1.86
C ALA A 85 -23.67 -10.04 -1.52
N LYS A 86 -24.07 -10.24 -0.28
CA LYS A 86 -25.22 -11.12 0.03
C LYS A 86 -26.54 -10.47 -0.39
N ALA A 87 -26.60 -9.14 -0.38
CA ALA A 87 -27.71 -8.39 -0.95
C ALA A 87 -27.63 -8.29 -2.50
N ALA A 88 -26.44 -8.45 -3.10
CA ALA A 88 -26.16 -8.24 -4.54
C ALA A 88 -25.52 -9.43 -5.30
N ALA A 89 -25.40 -10.61 -4.69
CA ALA A 89 -24.79 -11.86 -5.18
C ALA A 89 -23.27 -11.96 -5.51
N ASP A 90 -22.41 -10.92 -5.43
CA ASP A 90 -21.07 -10.97 -6.06
C ASP A 90 -19.80 -10.65 -5.19
N LEU A 91 -19.48 -11.44 -4.15
CA LEU A 91 -18.12 -11.39 -3.56
C LEU A 91 -17.54 -12.79 -3.35
N ARG A 92 -16.65 -13.20 -4.25
CA ARG A 92 -15.82 -14.41 -4.11
C ARG A 92 -14.42 -14.02 -3.66
N LEU A 93 -14.16 -14.15 -2.37
CA LEU A 93 -12.79 -14.05 -1.79
C LEU A 93 -11.91 -15.29 -2.07
N GLY A 94 -12.35 -16.23 -2.92
CA GLY A 94 -11.55 -17.41 -3.30
C GLY A 94 -11.06 -18.27 -2.13
N LEU A 95 -11.67 -18.14 -0.94
CA LEU A 95 -11.18 -18.78 0.29
C LEU A 95 -11.28 -20.31 0.16
N PRO A 96 -10.19 -21.05 0.46
CA PRO A 96 -10.25 -22.51 0.57
C PRO A 96 -11.33 -22.95 1.56
N ALA A 97 -11.96 -24.10 1.30
CA ALA A 97 -12.95 -24.66 2.21
C ALA A 97 -12.36 -24.83 3.62
N GLY A 98 -12.97 -24.20 4.62
CA GLY A 98 -12.51 -24.23 6.02
C GLY A 98 -11.69 -23.03 6.48
N TYR A 99 -11.25 -22.13 5.57
CA TYR A 99 -10.56 -20.91 5.96
C TYR A 99 -11.54 -19.79 6.32
N THR A 100 -11.41 -19.21 7.52
CA THR A 100 -12.21 -18.05 7.92
C THR A 100 -11.59 -16.76 7.36
N ILE A 101 -12.42 -15.73 7.14
CA ILE A 101 -11.95 -14.39 6.76
C ILE A 101 -10.93 -13.87 7.78
N GLN A 102 -11.20 -14.11 9.07
CA GLN A 102 -10.29 -13.73 10.15
C GLN A 102 -8.91 -14.41 9.98
N ALA A 103 -8.89 -15.72 9.73
CA ALA A 103 -7.64 -16.46 9.54
C ALA A 103 -6.86 -15.99 8.30
N HIS A 104 -7.57 -15.68 7.21
CA HIS A 104 -6.94 -15.17 5.99
C HIS A 104 -6.29 -13.79 6.18
N ILE A 105 -7.01 -12.86 6.85
CA ILE A 105 -6.46 -11.55 7.19
C ILE A 105 -5.28 -11.70 8.17
N GLU A 106 -5.39 -12.59 9.15
CA GLU A 106 -4.29 -12.83 10.09
C GLU A 106 -3.02 -13.33 9.37
N ALA A 107 -3.16 -14.27 8.43
CA ALA A 107 -2.06 -14.77 7.64
C ALA A 107 -1.39 -13.68 6.78
N ALA A 108 -2.18 -12.81 6.16
CA ALA A 108 -1.64 -11.67 5.40
C ALA A 108 -0.82 -10.73 6.30
N PHE A 109 -1.31 -10.44 7.50
CA PHE A 109 -0.60 -9.68 8.53
C PHE A 109 0.48 -10.48 9.28
N GLN A 110 0.84 -11.68 8.85
CA GLN A 110 2.01 -12.42 9.33
C GLN A 110 3.10 -12.52 8.26
N ALA A 111 2.75 -12.43 6.97
CA ALA A 111 3.67 -12.44 5.83
C ALA A 111 4.38 -11.09 5.55
N LEU A 112 4.55 -10.24 6.57
CA LEU A 112 5.02 -8.85 6.43
C LEU A 112 6.30 -8.64 5.61
N PRO A 113 7.40 -9.43 5.81
CA PRO A 113 8.71 -9.03 5.27
C PRO A 113 8.74 -9.01 3.74
N ASP A 114 8.07 -9.96 3.10
CA ASP A 114 8.17 -10.15 1.66
C ASP A 114 7.16 -9.31 0.86
N SER A 115 6.08 -8.86 1.50
CA SER A 115 4.97 -8.17 0.82
C SER A 115 5.42 -6.87 0.14
N GLN A 116 6.28 -6.07 0.78
CA GLN A 116 6.75 -4.80 0.22
C GLN A 116 7.67 -5.01 -0.99
N LEU A 117 8.56 -6.00 -0.92
CA LEU A 117 9.46 -6.34 -2.03
C LEU A 117 8.69 -6.94 -3.21
N GLN A 118 7.76 -7.86 -2.93
CA GLN A 118 6.85 -8.43 -3.92
C GLN A 118 6.07 -7.33 -4.65
N MET A 119 5.52 -6.38 -3.89
CA MET A 119 4.81 -5.25 -4.49
C MET A 119 5.73 -4.35 -5.32
N LEU A 120 6.97 -4.11 -4.91
CA LEU A 120 7.93 -3.34 -5.70
C LEU A 120 8.21 -4.01 -7.06
N PHE A 121 8.40 -5.32 -7.08
CA PHE A 121 8.54 -6.10 -8.33
C PHE A 121 7.24 -6.16 -9.14
N ALA A 122 6.07 -6.18 -8.50
CA ALA A 122 4.79 -6.16 -9.20
C ALA A 122 4.52 -4.80 -9.86
N VAL A 123 4.88 -3.70 -9.20
CA VAL A 123 4.81 -2.34 -9.75
C VAL A 123 5.76 -2.17 -10.94
N CYS A 124 6.94 -2.78 -10.91
CA CYS A 124 7.91 -2.75 -12.01
C CYS A 124 7.59 -3.74 -13.17
N HIS A 125 6.31 -4.06 -13.38
CA HIS A 125 5.90 -4.95 -14.47
C HIS A 125 6.13 -4.28 -15.83
N PRO A 126 6.69 -4.97 -16.85
CA PRO A 126 6.99 -4.37 -18.17
C PRO A 126 5.76 -3.87 -18.94
N ARG A 127 4.56 -4.31 -18.55
CA ARG A 127 3.29 -3.77 -19.06
C ARG A 127 3.01 -2.35 -18.57
N ILE A 128 3.55 -1.94 -17.43
CA ILE A 128 3.41 -0.58 -16.91
C ILE A 128 4.54 0.28 -17.49
N PRO A 129 4.26 1.45 -18.08
CA PRO A 129 5.31 2.33 -18.61
C PRO A 129 6.36 2.70 -17.54
N PRO A 130 7.67 2.78 -17.86
CA PRO A 130 8.73 2.96 -16.86
C PRO A 130 8.53 4.14 -15.90
N ASP A 131 8.16 5.32 -16.42
CA ASP A 131 7.90 6.49 -15.57
C ASP A 131 6.66 6.32 -14.68
N ALA A 132 5.70 5.49 -15.09
CA ALA A 132 4.54 5.14 -14.28
C ALA A 132 4.88 4.11 -13.20
N GLN A 133 5.80 3.16 -13.46
CA GLN A 133 6.32 2.24 -12.45
C GLN A 133 6.95 3.02 -11.29
N VAL A 134 7.87 3.93 -11.62
CA VAL A 134 8.57 4.77 -10.64
C VAL A 134 7.60 5.67 -9.88
N ALA A 135 6.70 6.37 -10.57
CA ALA A 135 5.71 7.23 -9.92
C ALA A 135 4.81 6.43 -8.95
N LEU A 136 4.38 5.22 -9.35
CA LEU A 136 3.56 4.36 -8.52
C LEU A 136 4.34 3.87 -7.31
N ALA A 137 5.59 3.43 -7.46
CA ALA A 137 6.42 2.98 -6.35
C ALA A 137 6.66 4.10 -5.33
N LEU A 138 7.07 5.29 -5.78
CA LEU A 138 7.32 6.43 -4.88
C LEU A 138 6.06 6.84 -4.10
N LYS A 139 4.90 6.93 -4.78
CA LYS A 139 3.64 7.34 -4.15
C LYS A 139 3.11 6.29 -3.15
N THR A 140 3.18 5.01 -3.50
CA THR A 140 2.49 3.94 -2.79
C THR A 140 3.36 3.23 -1.76
N LEU A 141 4.64 3.02 -2.07
CA LEU A 141 5.57 2.26 -1.23
C LEU A 141 6.50 3.16 -0.43
N CYS A 142 6.80 4.35 -0.93
CA CYS A 142 7.77 5.26 -0.31
C CYS A 142 7.13 6.45 0.42
N GLY A 143 5.81 6.57 0.39
CA GLY A 143 5.08 7.61 1.13
C GLY A 143 5.18 9.02 0.54
N PHE A 144 5.68 9.17 -0.69
CA PHE A 144 5.77 10.48 -1.34
C PHE A 144 4.36 11.03 -1.64
N SER A 145 4.21 12.34 -1.54
CA SER A 145 3.05 13.09 -1.99
C SER A 145 3.06 13.24 -3.51
N ILE A 146 1.91 13.56 -4.11
CA ILE A 146 1.83 13.86 -5.54
C ILE A 146 2.73 15.04 -5.92
N GLY A 147 2.88 16.02 -5.03
CA GLY A 147 3.77 17.17 -5.21
C GLY A 147 5.25 16.78 -5.23
N GLU A 148 5.70 15.96 -4.26
CA GLU A 148 7.08 15.47 -4.21
C GLU A 148 7.41 14.61 -5.45
N VAL A 149 6.48 13.74 -5.88
CA VAL A 149 6.65 12.98 -7.13
C VAL A 149 6.69 13.91 -8.34
N ALA A 150 5.85 14.94 -8.39
CA ALA A 150 5.84 15.91 -9.50
C ALA A 150 7.18 16.66 -9.59
N HIS A 151 7.76 17.02 -8.45
CA HIS A 151 9.09 17.63 -8.36
C HIS A 151 10.17 16.69 -8.91
N ALA A 152 10.21 15.43 -8.45
CA ALA A 152 11.18 14.44 -8.93
C ALA A 152 11.09 14.17 -10.44
N PHE A 153 9.90 14.33 -11.03
CA PHE A 153 9.67 14.17 -12.47
C PHE A 153 9.71 15.48 -13.27
N LEU A 154 10.00 16.62 -12.63
CA LEU A 154 9.98 17.95 -13.25
C LEU A 154 8.69 18.21 -14.05
N THR A 155 7.54 17.88 -13.46
CA THR A 155 6.22 18.00 -14.09
C THR A 155 5.17 18.54 -13.12
N THR A 156 3.91 18.63 -13.58
CA THR A 156 2.82 19.14 -12.73
C THR A 156 2.19 18.03 -11.87
N PRO A 157 1.63 18.38 -10.70
CA PRO A 157 0.84 17.44 -9.89
C PRO A 157 -0.29 16.77 -10.69
N ASP A 158 -0.96 17.50 -11.57
CA ASP A 158 -2.02 16.98 -12.45
C ASP A 158 -1.52 15.89 -13.40
N ASN A 159 -0.31 16.05 -13.95
CA ASN A 159 0.29 15.05 -14.82
C ASN A 159 0.63 13.77 -14.04
N ILE A 160 1.13 13.90 -12.81
CA ILE A 160 1.39 12.76 -11.94
C ILE A 160 0.08 12.07 -11.54
N ALA A 161 -0.95 12.81 -11.16
CA ALA A 161 -2.26 12.24 -10.81
C ALA A 161 -2.84 11.42 -11.99
N LYS A 162 -2.82 11.98 -13.21
CA LYS A 162 -3.24 11.26 -14.42
C LYS A 162 -2.37 10.03 -14.72
N ARG A 163 -1.05 10.13 -14.49
CA ARG A 163 -0.11 9.01 -14.68
C ARG A 163 -0.41 7.86 -13.71
N LEU A 164 -0.59 8.17 -12.42
CA LEU A 164 -0.94 7.19 -11.39
C LEU A 164 -2.28 6.52 -11.68
N TYR A 165 -3.29 7.30 -12.07
CA TYR A 165 -4.59 6.77 -12.47
C TYR A 165 -4.48 5.78 -13.63
N ARG A 166 -3.78 6.15 -14.71
CA ARG A 166 -3.57 5.27 -15.87
C ARG A 166 -2.77 4.00 -15.51
N ALA A 167 -1.82 4.10 -14.58
CA ALA A 167 -1.07 2.94 -14.10
C ALA A 167 -1.99 1.95 -13.36
N LYS A 168 -2.84 2.46 -12.45
CA LYS A 168 -3.83 1.66 -11.71
C LYS A 168 -4.87 1.03 -12.65
N GLU A 169 -5.34 1.77 -13.64
CA GLU A 169 -6.20 1.23 -14.70
C GLU A 169 -5.51 0.10 -15.46
N LYS A 170 -4.24 0.25 -15.81
CA LYS A 170 -3.52 -0.82 -16.52
C LYS A 170 -3.31 -2.06 -15.65
N ILE A 171 -3.09 -1.90 -14.34
CA ILE A 171 -3.06 -3.03 -13.39
C ILE A 171 -4.39 -3.79 -13.42
N ARG A 172 -5.53 -3.07 -13.39
CA ARG A 172 -6.87 -3.66 -13.46
C ARG A 172 -7.12 -4.38 -14.79
N GLN A 173 -6.84 -3.72 -15.91
CA GLN A 173 -7.14 -4.22 -17.26
C GLN A 173 -6.28 -5.44 -17.65
N GLU A 174 -5.05 -5.49 -17.18
CA GLU A 174 -4.09 -6.56 -17.51
C GLU A 174 -4.07 -7.68 -16.46
N HIS A 175 -4.91 -7.60 -15.42
CA HIS A 175 -5.01 -8.56 -14.31
C HIS A 175 -3.63 -8.92 -13.71
N LEU A 176 -2.82 -7.90 -13.42
CA LEU A 176 -1.46 -8.11 -12.92
C LEU A 176 -1.49 -8.69 -11.50
N SER A 177 -0.67 -9.71 -11.23
CA SER A 177 -0.54 -10.30 -9.90
C SER A 177 0.54 -9.61 -9.05
N LEU A 178 0.37 -9.66 -7.73
CA LEU A 178 1.38 -9.27 -6.74
C LEU A 178 2.41 -10.37 -6.46
N ASP A 179 2.27 -11.55 -7.06
CA ASP A 179 3.21 -12.65 -6.85
C ASP A 179 4.64 -12.26 -7.25
N PHE A 180 5.61 -12.82 -6.52
CA PHE A 180 7.01 -12.66 -6.87
C PHE A 180 7.25 -13.19 -8.29
N PRO A 181 7.94 -12.43 -9.17
CA PRO A 181 8.16 -12.87 -10.54
C PRO A 181 9.00 -14.16 -10.56
N PRO A 182 8.75 -15.08 -11.52
CA PRO A 182 9.63 -16.21 -11.73
C PRO A 182 11.03 -15.72 -12.11
N ALA A 183 12.06 -16.53 -11.84
CA ALA A 183 13.46 -16.13 -12.02
C ALA A 183 13.78 -15.58 -13.44
N ALA A 184 13.14 -16.14 -14.47
CA ALA A 184 13.30 -15.69 -15.85
C ALA A 184 12.73 -14.29 -16.13
N ALA A 185 11.78 -13.82 -15.33
CA ALA A 185 11.16 -12.50 -15.47
C ALA A 185 11.80 -11.44 -14.54
N LEU A 186 12.77 -11.82 -13.70
CA LEU A 186 13.47 -10.88 -12.83
C LEU A 186 14.25 -9.81 -13.61
N PRO A 187 15.02 -10.13 -14.68
CA PRO A 187 15.80 -9.13 -15.39
C PRO A 187 14.94 -7.99 -15.96
N ASP A 188 13.78 -8.32 -16.52
CA ASP A 188 12.86 -7.35 -17.13
C ASP A 188 12.26 -6.35 -16.13
N ARG A 189 12.28 -6.69 -14.83
CA ARG A 189 11.75 -5.84 -13.76
C ARG A 189 12.84 -5.18 -12.93
N LEU A 190 14.05 -5.74 -12.94
CA LEU A 190 15.15 -5.31 -12.08
C LEU A 190 15.58 -3.87 -12.35
N ASP A 191 15.65 -3.45 -13.62
CA ASP A 191 16.01 -2.08 -13.98
C ASP A 191 15.01 -1.06 -13.39
N GLY A 192 13.72 -1.37 -13.44
CA GLY A 192 12.67 -0.55 -12.83
C GLY A 192 12.81 -0.48 -11.30
N VAL A 193 13.07 -1.62 -10.66
CA VAL A 193 13.28 -1.72 -9.22
C VAL A 193 14.49 -0.88 -8.79
N LEU A 194 15.62 -1.03 -9.47
CA LEU A 194 16.85 -0.28 -9.18
C LEU A 194 16.64 1.22 -9.36
N ARG A 195 15.89 1.64 -10.39
CA ARG A 195 15.54 3.05 -10.61
C ARG A 195 14.67 3.61 -9.49
N CYS A 196 13.69 2.84 -9.01
CA CYS A 196 12.88 3.23 -7.86
C CYS A 196 13.74 3.39 -6.60
N ILE A 197 14.64 2.44 -6.33
CA ILE A 197 15.55 2.49 -5.18
C ILE A 197 16.49 3.69 -5.29
N TYR A 198 17.08 3.93 -6.46
CA TYR A 198 17.96 5.08 -6.69
C TYR A 198 17.25 6.41 -6.40
N LEU A 199 16.02 6.58 -6.89
CA LEU A 199 15.24 7.80 -6.66
C LEU A 199 14.78 7.94 -5.21
N LEU A 200 14.45 6.84 -4.54
CA LEU A 200 14.13 6.86 -3.11
C LEU A 200 15.28 7.44 -2.27
N PHE A 201 16.53 7.13 -2.62
CA PHE A 201 17.70 7.61 -1.88
C PHE A 201 18.21 8.99 -2.31
N ASN A 202 17.87 9.46 -3.51
CA ASN A 202 18.35 10.76 -4.03
C ASN A 202 17.32 11.89 -3.94
N GLU A 203 16.02 11.57 -3.92
CA GLU A 203 14.93 12.56 -3.86
C GLU A 203 14.19 12.52 -2.50
N GLY A 204 14.62 11.66 -1.56
CA GLY A 204 13.97 11.39 -0.26
C GLY A 204 14.71 11.94 0.95
#